data_AF-A0A5A7SFU0-F1
#
_entry.id   AF-A0A5A7SFU0-F1
#
_cell.length_a   1.000
_cell.length_b   1.000
_cell.length_c   1.000
_cell.angle_alpha   90.00
_cell.angle_beta   90.00
_cell.angle_gamma   90.00
#
_symmetry.space_group_name_H-M   'P 1'
#
loop_
_entity.id
_entity.type
_entity.pdbx_description
1 polymer ?
#
loop_
_entity_poly.entity_id
_entity_poly.type
_entity_poly.pdbx_seq_one_letter_code
_entity_poly.pdbx_strand_id
1 'polypeptide(L)'
;MHAGLDFAGPIGAPIHSVSNGTVIEAGPASGFGLWVRVKQDDGTTAVYGHVNDMLVRAGQRVNAGDVIATVGNRGNSTGPHLHLEIWQPNGQKSDPAIYLIRHGVSLPSTDA
;
A
#
# COMPACT_ATOMS: atom_id res chain seq x y z
N MET A 1 -17.48 3.74 5.60
CA MET A 1 -16.66 2.53 5.45
C MET A 1 -15.21 2.99 5.37
N HIS A 2 -14.41 2.67 6.39
CA HIS A 2 -12.99 2.99 6.46
C HIS A 2 -12.29 2.14 5.38
N ALA A 3 -11.75 2.76 4.34
CA ALA A 3 -11.44 2.06 3.09
C ALA A 3 -9.94 1.76 2.91
N GLY A 4 -9.19 1.89 4.00
CA GLY A 4 -7.78 1.54 4.09
C GLY A 4 -7.48 0.83 5.41
N LEU A 5 -6.35 0.13 5.43
CA LEU A 5 -5.81 -0.59 6.57
C LEU A 5 -4.46 0.02 6.94
N ASP A 6 -4.32 0.41 8.21
CA ASP A 6 -3.13 1.08 8.71
C ASP A 6 -2.20 0.10 9.42
N PHE A 7 -0.91 0.14 9.06
CA PHE A 7 0.14 -0.65 9.68
C PHE A 7 1.16 0.29 10.35
N ALA A 8 1.13 0.36 11.67
CA ALA A 8 2.10 1.14 12.42
C ALA A 8 3.53 0.59 12.22
N GLY A 9 4.49 1.48 12.06
CA GLY A 9 5.90 1.13 11.89
C GLY A 9 6.80 2.35 12.00
N PRO A 10 8.08 2.18 12.35
CA PRO A 10 9.00 3.30 12.41
C PRO A 10 9.24 3.90 11.00
N ILE A 11 9.50 5.21 10.93
CA ILE A 11 9.91 5.85 9.68
C ILE A 11 11.12 5.10 9.10
N GLY A 12 11.08 4.80 7.80
CA GLY A 12 12.14 4.06 7.11
C GLY A 12 11.91 2.55 7.06
N ALA A 13 10.94 1.98 7.81
CA ALA A 13 10.63 0.56 7.72
C ALA A 13 10.23 0.17 6.28
N PRO A 14 10.66 -1.01 5.78
CA PRO A 14 10.38 -1.40 4.40
C PRO A 14 8.89 -1.66 4.18
N ILE A 15 8.37 -1.16 3.06
CA ILE A 15 7.03 -1.47 2.54
C ILE A 15 7.18 -2.41 1.35
N HIS A 16 6.53 -3.56 1.44
CA HIS A 16 6.57 -4.59 0.40
C HIS A 16 5.31 -4.54 -0.48
N SER A 17 5.43 -4.92 -1.75
CA SER A 17 4.27 -5.13 -2.61
C SER A 17 3.45 -6.32 -2.12
N VAL A 18 2.14 -6.15 -1.94
CA VAL A 18 1.22 -7.20 -1.48
C VAL A 18 0.96 -8.27 -2.54
N SER A 19 1.25 -7.98 -3.80
CA SER A 19 1.09 -8.92 -4.92
C SER A 19 1.98 -8.53 -6.11
N ASN A 20 1.99 -9.38 -7.13
CA ASN A 20 2.62 -9.08 -8.41
C ASN A 20 1.84 -7.98 -9.14
N GLY A 21 2.57 -7.12 -9.85
CA GLY A 21 1.94 -6.08 -10.64
C GLY A 21 2.90 -5.10 -11.28
N THR A 22 2.34 -4.02 -11.78
CA THR A 22 3.08 -2.92 -12.39
C THR A 22 2.80 -1.64 -11.62
N VAL A 23 3.86 -0.94 -11.23
CA VAL A 23 3.75 0.39 -10.62
C VAL A 23 3.13 1.33 -11.65
N ILE A 24 1.98 1.91 -11.32
CA ILE A 24 1.30 2.87 -12.19
C ILE A 24 1.62 4.32 -11.79
N GLU A 25 1.87 4.55 -10.49
CA GLU A 25 2.24 5.87 -9.95
C GLU A 25 3.21 5.70 -8.79
N ALA A 26 4.17 6.61 -8.70
CA ALA A 26 5.08 6.78 -7.56
C ALA A 26 5.40 8.26 -7.47
N GLY A 27 4.80 8.97 -6.52
CA GLY A 27 4.99 10.42 -6.40
C GLY A 27 4.10 11.09 -5.34
N PRO A 28 4.03 12.43 -5.39
CA PRO A 28 3.15 13.21 -4.53
C PRO A 28 1.67 12.92 -4.76
N ALA A 29 0.90 12.96 -3.67
CA ALA A 29 -0.53 12.70 -3.69
C ALA A 29 -1.24 13.48 -2.59
N SER A 30 -2.32 14.17 -2.98
CA SER A 30 -3.14 14.93 -2.02
C SER A 30 -3.70 14.00 -0.95
N GLY A 31 -3.63 14.41 0.32
CA GLY A 31 -4.03 13.59 1.48
C GLY A 31 -2.97 12.57 1.91
N PHE A 32 -2.27 11.91 0.99
CA PHE A 32 -1.27 10.88 1.31
C PHE A 32 0.15 11.42 1.50
N GLY A 33 0.42 12.65 1.06
CA GLY A 33 1.77 13.20 0.99
C GLY A 33 2.53 12.59 -0.19
N LEU A 34 3.07 11.39 0.00
CA LEU A 34 3.60 10.55 -1.07
C LEU A 34 2.88 9.20 -1.09
N TRP A 35 2.86 8.59 -2.27
CA TRP A 35 2.35 7.23 -2.43
C TRP A 35 3.14 6.41 -3.45
N VAL A 36 2.89 5.10 -3.44
CA VAL A 36 3.10 4.20 -4.57
C VAL A 36 1.77 3.54 -4.90
N ARG A 37 1.45 3.37 -6.19
CA ARG A 37 0.28 2.62 -6.65
C ARG A 37 0.73 1.50 -7.57
N VAL A 38 0.29 0.29 -7.29
CA VAL A 38 0.59 -0.90 -8.09
C VAL A 38 -0.71 -1.44 -8.67
N LYS A 39 -0.81 -1.48 -10.00
CA LYS A 39 -1.85 -2.24 -10.70
C LYS A 39 -1.46 -3.71 -10.67
N GLN A 40 -2.25 -4.50 -9.99
CA GLN A 40 -1.99 -5.90 -9.72
C GLN A 40 -2.45 -6.76 -10.90
N ASP A 41 -1.88 -7.96 -11.03
CA ASP A 41 -2.19 -8.87 -12.14
C ASP A 41 -3.65 -9.34 -12.15
N ASP A 42 -4.31 -9.34 -11.00
CA ASP A 42 -5.75 -9.64 -10.86
C ASP A 42 -6.67 -8.46 -11.28
N GLY A 43 -6.08 -7.34 -11.68
CA GLY A 43 -6.79 -6.13 -12.08
C GLY A 43 -7.12 -5.18 -10.93
N THR A 44 -6.84 -5.51 -9.67
CA THR A 44 -6.98 -4.56 -8.55
C THR A 44 -5.81 -3.57 -8.52
N THR A 45 -5.95 -2.50 -7.74
CA THR A 45 -4.87 -1.53 -7.50
C THR A 45 -4.59 -1.46 -6.01
N ALA A 46 -3.37 -1.76 -5.59
CA ALA A 46 -2.89 -1.47 -4.24
C ALA A 46 -2.35 -0.03 -4.18
N VAL A 47 -2.78 0.72 -3.18
CA VAL A 47 -2.30 2.08 -2.89
C VAL A 47 -1.56 2.05 -1.56
N TYR A 48 -0.30 2.47 -1.58
CA TYR A 48 0.58 2.54 -0.43
C TYR A 48 0.82 4.01 -0.10
N GLY A 49 0.14 4.52 0.92
CA GLY A 49 0.15 5.93 1.33
C GLY A 49 1.16 6.24 2.43
N HIS A 50 1.38 7.54 2.66
CA HIS A 50 2.25 8.10 3.70
C HIS A 50 3.71 7.67 3.62
N VAL A 51 4.19 7.25 2.44
CA VAL A 51 5.56 6.76 2.28
C VAL A 51 6.60 7.87 2.47
N ASN A 52 7.79 7.52 2.95
CA ASN A 52 8.92 8.45 3.07
C ASN A 52 9.75 8.49 1.79
N ASP A 53 10.21 7.33 1.35
CA ASP A 53 10.99 7.16 0.12
C ASP A 53 10.30 6.15 -0.79
N MET A 54 10.33 6.44 -2.10
CA MET A 54 9.86 5.52 -3.12
C MET A 54 11.09 4.87 -3.76
N LEU A 55 11.14 3.55 -3.74
CA LEU A 55 12.26 2.76 -4.28
C LEU A 55 11.98 2.23 -5.68
N VAL A 56 10.84 2.64 -6.25
CA VAL A 56 10.34 2.22 -7.56
C VAL A 56 9.80 3.42 -8.34
N ARG A 57 9.55 3.21 -9.63
CA ARG A 57 8.99 4.22 -10.55
C ARG A 57 7.85 3.66 -11.39
N ALA A 58 7.01 4.54 -11.92
CA ALA A 58 5.94 4.15 -12.84
C ALA A 58 6.48 3.34 -14.04
N GLY A 59 5.74 2.31 -14.43
CA GLY A 59 6.11 1.34 -15.46
C GLY A 59 6.96 0.17 -14.96
N GLN A 60 7.47 0.21 -13.72
CA GLN A 60 8.26 -0.89 -13.16
C GLN A 60 7.37 -2.09 -12.79
N ARG A 61 7.78 -3.29 -13.21
CA ARG A 61 7.22 -4.55 -12.74
C ARG A 61 7.74 -4.85 -11.33
N VAL A 62 6.85 -5.31 -10.45
CA VAL A 62 7.18 -5.76 -9.09
C VAL A 62 6.52 -7.11 -8.82
N ASN A 63 7.17 -7.91 -8.00
CA ASN A 63 6.64 -9.15 -7.47
C ASN A 63 6.09 -8.95 -6.05
N ALA A 64 5.24 -9.86 -5.61
CA ALA A 64 4.84 -9.96 -4.21
C ALA A 64 6.10 -10.06 -3.32
N GLY A 65 6.18 -9.24 -2.28
CA GLY A 65 7.32 -9.20 -1.37
C GLY A 65 8.48 -8.30 -1.80
N ASP A 66 8.48 -7.72 -3.00
CA ASP A 66 9.50 -6.73 -3.37
C ASP A 66 9.35 -5.47 -2.52
N VAL A 67 10.46 -4.90 -2.03
CA VAL A 67 10.45 -3.61 -1.33
C VAL A 67 10.21 -2.49 -2.34
N ILE A 68 9.13 -1.73 -2.16
CA ILE A 68 8.73 -0.67 -3.09
C ILE A 68 8.87 0.74 -2.53
N ALA A 69 8.85 0.87 -1.20
CA ALA A 69 8.89 2.15 -0.51
C ALA A 69 9.31 1.95 0.95
N THR A 70 9.41 3.05 1.69
CA THR A 70 9.61 3.04 3.14
C THR A 70 8.48 3.76 3.87
N VAL A 71 8.16 3.31 5.08
CA VAL A 71 7.16 3.95 5.96
C VAL A 71 7.58 5.40 6.23
N GLY A 72 6.61 6.30 6.17
CA GLY A 72 6.79 7.71 6.48
C GLY A 72 5.72 8.22 7.43
N ASN A 73 5.57 9.54 7.43
CA ASN A 73 4.56 10.27 8.19
C ASN A 73 4.11 11.52 7.40
N ARG A 74 4.07 11.40 6.07
CA ARG A 74 3.79 12.53 5.17
C ARG A 74 2.29 12.65 4.91
N GLY A 75 1.83 13.85 4.56
CA GLY A 75 0.41 14.10 4.29
C GLY A 75 -0.43 14.13 5.57
N ASN A 76 -1.68 13.72 5.47
CA ASN A 76 -2.62 13.69 6.58
C ASN A 76 -2.37 12.44 7.42
N SER A 77 -1.36 12.49 8.28
CA SER A 77 -0.95 11.37 9.14
C SER A 77 -0.77 11.85 10.58
N THR A 78 -1.25 11.08 11.55
CA THR A 78 -1.13 11.38 12.99
C THR A 78 0.13 10.77 13.61
N GLY A 79 0.79 9.86 12.92
CA GLY A 79 2.04 9.23 13.34
C GLY A 79 2.58 8.25 12.29
N PRO A 80 3.82 7.75 12.42
CA PRO A 80 4.42 6.88 11.41
C PRO A 80 3.64 5.57 11.17
N HIS A 81 3.15 5.39 9.95
CA HIS A 81 2.44 4.18 9.51
C HIS A 81 2.42 4.05 7.99
N LEU A 82 2.14 2.84 7.50
CA LEU A 82 1.68 2.60 6.14
C LEU A 82 0.14 2.67 6.14
N HIS A 83 -0.44 3.42 5.21
CA HIS A 83 -1.86 3.34 4.88
C HIS A 83 -2.04 2.55 3.58
N LEU A 84 -2.68 1.37 3.65
CA LEU A 84 -2.92 0.51 2.51
C LEU A 84 -4.38 0.57 2.07
N GLU A 85 -4.64 0.85 0.79
CA GLU A 85 -5.97 0.69 0.18
C GLU A 85 -5.93 -0.32 -0.97
N ILE A 86 -7.06 -0.99 -1.23
CA ILE A 86 -7.25 -1.87 -2.38
C ILE A 86 -8.44 -1.38 -3.21
N TRP A 87 -8.20 -1.04 -4.47
CA TRP A 87 -9.21 -0.50 -5.38
C TRP A 87 -9.52 -1.53 -6.46
N GLN A 88 -10.81 -1.81 -6.62
CA GLN A 88 -11.34 -2.65 -7.68
C GLN A 88 -11.18 -1.97 -9.06
N PRO A 89 -11.23 -2.72 -10.18
CA PRO A 89 -11.13 -2.15 -11.52
C PRO A 89 -12.13 -1.02 -11.81
N ASN A 90 -13.30 -1.05 -11.16
CA ASN A 90 -14.34 -0.04 -11.27
C ASN A 90 -14.13 1.19 -10.35
N GLY A 91 -13.00 1.26 -9.63
CA GLY A 91 -12.64 2.34 -8.71
C GLY A 91 -13.23 2.22 -7.31
N GLN A 92 -14.06 1.22 -7.02
CA GLN A 92 -14.58 1.00 -5.67
C GLN A 92 -13.48 0.45 -4.76
N LYS A 93 -13.45 0.92 -3.51
CA LYS A 93 -12.51 0.41 -2.51
C LYS A 93 -13.06 -0.87 -1.88
N SER A 94 -12.23 -1.89 -1.76
CA SER A 94 -12.52 -3.12 -1.04
C SER A 94 -11.73 -3.18 0.26
N ASP A 95 -12.20 -3.98 1.21
CA ASP A 95 -11.51 -4.23 2.47
C ASP A 95 -10.11 -4.84 2.23
N PRO A 96 -9.02 -4.12 2.59
CA PRO A 96 -7.67 -4.62 2.41
C PRO A 96 -7.38 -5.89 3.24
N ALA A 97 -8.00 -6.06 4.41
CA ALA A 97 -7.76 -7.23 5.25
C ALA A 97 -8.25 -8.51 4.57
N ILE A 98 -9.46 -8.47 4.01
CA ILE A 98 -10.03 -9.59 3.24
C ILE A 98 -9.19 -9.85 1.98
N TYR A 99 -8.71 -8.79 1.32
CA TYR A 99 -7.83 -8.93 0.17
C TYR A 99 -6.54 -9.69 0.53
N LEU A 100 -5.87 -9.26 1.59
CA LEU A 100 -4.61 -9.84 2.07
C LEU A 100 -4.77 -11.31 2.46
N ILE A 101 -5.81 -11.66 3.21
CA ILE A 101 -6.09 -13.05 3.61
C ILE A 101 -6.30 -13.95 2.38
N ARG A 102 -7.04 -13.48 1.36
CA ARG A 102 -7.26 -14.22 0.11
C ARG A 102 -5.97 -14.44 -0.69
N HIS A 103 -4.98 -13.57 -0.50
CA HIS A 103 -3.67 -13.66 -1.12
C HIS A 103 -2.62 -14.33 -0.21
N GLY A 104 -3.06 -15.01 0.84
CA GLY A 104 -2.19 -15.81 1.72
C GLY A 104 -1.40 -15.01 2.75
N VAL A 105 -1.70 -13.72 2.93
CA VAL A 105 -1.06 -12.89 3.96
C VAL A 105 -1.79 -13.09 5.29
N SER A 106 -1.05 -13.56 6.30
CA SER A 106 -1.54 -13.60 7.67
C SER A 106 -1.48 -12.20 8.28
N LEU A 107 -2.61 -11.71 8.74
CA LEU A 107 -2.65 -10.52 9.58
C LEU A 107 -2.39 -10.93 11.04
N PRO A 108 -1.69 -10.13 11.83
CA PRO A 108 -1.62 -10.38 13.27
C PRO A 108 -3.04 -10.49 13.81
N SER A 109 -3.32 -11.56 14.56
CA SER A 109 -4.64 -11.72 15.17
C SER A 109 -4.89 -10.50 16.05
N THR A 110 -6.03 -9.84 15.83
CA THR A 110 -6.59 -8.91 16.82
C THR A 110 -7.14 -9.74 17.98
N ASP A 111 -6.26 -10.39 18.72
CA ASP A 111 -6.58 -10.92 20.04
C ASP A 111 -6.31 -9.75 21.01
N ALA A 112 -7.37 -9.00 21.29
CA ALA A 112 -7.47 -8.07 22.40
C ALA A 112 -8.35 -8.69 23.49
#